data_AF-A0A7C6X6M4-F1
#
_entry.id   AF-A0A7C6X6M4-F1
#
_cell.length_a   1.000
_cell.length_b   1.000
_cell.length_c   1.000
_cell.angle_alpha   90.00
_cell.angle_beta   90.00
_cell.angle_gamma   90.00
#
_symmetry.space_group_name_H-M   'P 1'
#
loop_
_entity.id
_entity.type
_entity.pdbx_description
1 polymer ?
#
loop_
_entity_poly.entity_id
_entity_poly.type
_entity_poly.pdbx_seq_one_letter_code
_entity_poly.pdbx_strand_id
1 'polypeptide(L)'
;MDLKTERLLIRKLDESMATSVSLNSLDQENRRFLPDEVFETKEDALSAIQYLMSRYETEEGPFVYAVLLKDGKQIGHVQLVKIQEGWEVGFLIGKAYRGRGYALEAVQAFLPIIMEKKKLFQVLGITSSENIASQRVLDRLGFVMTGQGPGSYQGREEEIQTYSFSRYKTDSLSIMETIDKGWSADRKFRVTMEDGQVYLLRLASPAQKERKAMEFETMRQLARLNLPFCRPVQTGVCENASFSLQEWITGQDAEEVIPLISRENQYRRGREAGRALTVIHSLPPPSELTDWESRFNEKIDRKIDAYLSSALRYPKDRPLLDYIEGHRHLLAGRPQSFQHGDFHIGNMMIDGDDKLRIIDFDRFDYGDPWEEFNRIVFTASVSPAMAAGMVDAYFEDAVPEQFWQLLALYIAVNTLSSFTWALSFSQTDIKRMIELADQVLDWYQGMTRTLPSWYPEPGNQPGGDI
;
A
#
# COMPACT_ATOMS: atom_id res chain seq x y z
N MET A 1 -11.64 -22.33 15.28
CA MET A 1 -12.72 -21.45 14.81
C MET A 1 -13.97 -22.27 14.94
N ASP A 2 -14.91 -21.79 15.76
CA ASP A 2 -16.20 -22.42 16.01
C ASP A 2 -17.26 -21.35 15.81
N LEU A 3 -17.92 -21.39 14.66
CA LEU A 3 -18.87 -20.38 14.23
C LEU A 3 -20.28 -20.97 14.27
N LYS A 4 -21.24 -20.15 14.72
CA LYS A 4 -22.67 -20.50 14.71
C LYS A 4 -23.41 -19.49 13.83
N THR A 5 -24.18 -20.00 12.88
CA THR A 5 -25.14 -19.19 12.10
C THR A 5 -26.57 -19.50 12.57
N GLU A 6 -27.58 -19.05 11.85
CA GLU A 6 -28.98 -19.42 12.12
C GLU A 6 -29.19 -20.94 12.06
N ARG A 7 -28.70 -21.60 11.00
CA ARG A 7 -28.98 -23.03 10.72
C ARG A 7 -27.75 -23.93 10.82
N LEU A 8 -26.55 -23.36 10.86
CA LEU A 8 -25.29 -24.10 10.72
C LEU A 8 -24.36 -23.94 11.92
N LEU A 9 -23.44 -24.89 12.03
CA LEU A 9 -22.24 -24.85 12.85
C LEU A 9 -21.04 -25.04 11.90
N ILE A 10 -20.05 -24.17 11.97
CA ILE A 10 -18.82 -24.26 11.17
C ILE A 10 -17.64 -24.46 12.12
N ARG A 11 -16.92 -25.59 11.99
CA ARG A 11 -15.82 -25.95 12.90
C ARG A 11 -14.72 -26.75 12.22
N LYS A 12 -13.61 -26.96 12.92
CA LYS A 12 -12.51 -27.81 12.44
C LYS A 12 -13.03 -29.23 12.12
N LEU A 13 -12.49 -29.86 11.09
CA LEU A 13 -12.72 -31.28 10.79
C LEU A 13 -12.16 -32.15 11.91
N ASP A 14 -12.80 -33.29 12.14
CA ASP A 14 -12.35 -34.34 13.04
C ASP A 14 -12.61 -35.71 12.41
N GLU A 15 -11.87 -36.74 12.85
CA GLU A 15 -11.92 -38.08 12.25
C GLU A 15 -13.31 -38.73 12.29
N SER A 16 -14.17 -38.34 13.25
CA SER A 16 -15.53 -38.89 13.35
C SER A 16 -16.39 -38.51 12.14
N MET A 17 -16.01 -37.46 11.40
CA MET A 17 -16.72 -36.99 10.23
C MET A 17 -16.41 -37.77 8.95
N ALA A 18 -15.41 -38.67 8.94
CA ALA A 18 -14.92 -39.34 7.72
C ALA A 18 -16.04 -40.00 6.89
N THR A 19 -16.98 -40.69 7.55
CA THR A 19 -18.11 -41.32 6.87
C THR A 19 -19.03 -40.29 6.22
N SER A 20 -19.37 -39.20 6.91
CA SER A 20 -20.22 -38.14 6.34
C SER A 20 -19.52 -37.37 5.23
N VAL A 21 -18.22 -37.09 5.37
CA VAL A 21 -17.41 -36.43 4.34
C VAL A 21 -17.37 -37.26 3.06
N SER A 22 -17.08 -38.56 3.15
CA SER A 22 -17.14 -39.47 2.00
C SER A 22 -18.54 -39.44 1.37
N LEU A 23 -19.60 -39.71 2.14
CA LEU A 23 -20.97 -39.74 1.61
C LEU A 23 -21.41 -38.43 0.93
N ASN A 24 -21.03 -37.27 1.49
CA ASN A 24 -21.40 -35.97 0.94
C ASN A 24 -20.58 -35.59 -0.31
N SER A 25 -19.41 -36.20 -0.50
CA SER A 25 -18.56 -35.99 -1.69
C SER A 25 -19.03 -36.78 -2.91
N LEU A 26 -19.71 -37.91 -2.71
CA LEU A 26 -20.07 -38.88 -3.76
C LEU A 26 -21.28 -38.45 -4.61
N ASP A 27 -21.09 -37.45 -5.47
CA ASP A 27 -22.10 -36.99 -6.43
C ASP A 27 -21.47 -36.71 -7.81
N GLN A 28 -22.27 -36.78 -8.88
CA GLN A 28 -21.80 -36.55 -10.25
C GLN A 28 -21.35 -35.10 -10.48
N GLU A 29 -22.00 -34.10 -9.88
CA GLU A 29 -21.54 -32.71 -10.02
C GLU A 29 -20.21 -32.49 -9.31
N ASN A 30 -20.00 -33.10 -8.13
CA ASN A 30 -18.70 -33.04 -7.46
C ASN A 30 -17.62 -33.72 -8.32
N ARG A 31 -17.88 -34.90 -8.87
CA ARG A 31 -16.94 -35.58 -9.79
C ARG A 31 -16.64 -34.75 -11.05
N ARG A 32 -17.60 -33.94 -11.50
CA ARG A 32 -17.42 -33.04 -12.65
C ARG A 32 -16.59 -31.82 -12.28
N PHE A 33 -16.94 -31.12 -11.20
CA PHE A 33 -16.45 -29.76 -10.90
C PHE A 33 -15.41 -29.67 -9.78
N LEU A 34 -15.35 -30.67 -8.89
CA LEU A 34 -14.44 -30.73 -7.73
C LEU A 34 -13.88 -32.16 -7.58
N PRO A 35 -13.23 -32.73 -8.62
CA PRO A 35 -12.78 -34.12 -8.61
C PRO A 35 -11.79 -34.43 -7.47
N ASP A 36 -10.96 -33.46 -7.06
CA ASP A 36 -9.98 -33.63 -5.98
C ASP A 36 -10.64 -33.69 -4.58
N GLU A 37 -11.93 -33.37 -4.50
CA GLU A 37 -12.73 -33.39 -3.27
C GLU A 37 -13.69 -34.58 -3.18
N VAL A 38 -13.52 -35.60 -4.05
CA VAL A 38 -14.33 -36.82 -4.06
C VAL A 38 -13.58 -37.97 -3.36
N PHE A 39 -14.17 -38.50 -2.29
CA PHE A 39 -13.59 -39.59 -1.50
C PHE A 39 -14.42 -40.87 -1.64
N GLU A 40 -13.94 -41.79 -2.50
CA GLU A 40 -14.64 -43.04 -2.84
C GLU A 40 -14.84 -43.96 -1.63
N THR A 41 -13.93 -43.92 -0.65
CA THR A 41 -14.05 -44.69 0.59
C THR A 41 -14.00 -43.83 1.85
N LYS A 42 -14.41 -44.42 2.98
CA LYS A 42 -14.26 -43.82 4.30
C LYS A 42 -12.78 -43.62 4.63
N GLU A 43 -11.94 -44.56 4.23
CA GLU A 43 -10.49 -44.57 4.45
C GLU A 43 -9.81 -43.43 3.68
N ASP A 44 -10.24 -43.14 2.44
CA ASP A 44 -9.78 -41.99 1.66
C ASP A 44 -10.16 -40.68 2.37
N ALA A 45 -11.41 -40.56 2.80
CA ALA A 45 -11.89 -39.38 3.52
C ALA A 45 -11.17 -39.20 4.87
N LEU A 46 -10.89 -40.29 5.59
CA LEU A 46 -10.14 -40.26 6.84
C LEU A 46 -8.71 -39.75 6.62
N SER A 47 -8.02 -40.27 5.60
CA SER A 47 -6.67 -39.86 5.23
C SER A 47 -6.61 -38.37 4.87
N ALA A 48 -7.60 -37.90 4.10
CA ALA A 48 -7.73 -36.48 3.76
C ALA A 48 -7.99 -35.61 5.00
N ILE A 49 -8.88 -36.03 5.91
CA ILE A 49 -9.16 -35.32 7.16
C ILE A 49 -7.88 -35.19 8.01
N GLN A 50 -7.11 -36.27 8.16
CA GLN A 50 -5.87 -36.25 8.94
C GLN A 50 -4.85 -35.27 8.34
N TYR A 51 -4.70 -35.26 7.01
CA TYR A 51 -3.89 -34.27 6.32
C TYR A 51 -4.38 -32.85 6.60
N LEU A 52 -5.67 -32.55 6.41
CA LEU A 52 -6.25 -31.22 6.60
C LEU A 52 -6.13 -30.73 8.05
N MET A 53 -6.30 -31.62 9.03
CA MET A 53 -6.12 -31.31 10.45
C MET A 53 -4.70 -30.81 10.76
N SER A 54 -3.67 -31.38 10.11
CA SER A 54 -2.28 -30.95 10.27
C SER A 54 -2.02 -29.53 9.73
N ARG A 55 -2.88 -29.01 8.85
CA ARG A 55 -2.69 -27.72 8.18
C ARG A 55 -3.19 -26.52 8.98
N TYR A 56 -4.06 -26.71 9.99
CA TYR A 56 -4.66 -25.58 10.72
C TYR A 56 -3.68 -24.69 11.46
N GLU A 57 -2.57 -25.25 11.92
CA GLU A 57 -1.53 -24.51 12.65
C GLU A 57 -0.43 -23.96 11.72
N THR A 58 -0.54 -24.21 10.41
CA THR A 58 0.36 -23.64 9.41
C THR A 58 -0.09 -22.25 8.97
N GLU A 59 0.83 -21.47 8.43
CA GLU A 59 0.49 -20.17 7.85
C GLU A 59 -0.29 -20.30 6.55
N GLU A 60 0.02 -21.31 5.74
CA GLU A 60 -0.43 -21.44 4.33
C GLU A 60 -1.69 -22.30 4.12
N GLY A 61 -2.10 -23.10 5.10
CA GLY A 61 -3.29 -23.95 4.95
C GLY A 61 -3.01 -25.14 4.01
N PRO A 62 -4.02 -25.71 3.33
CA PRO A 62 -5.40 -25.23 3.20
C PRO A 62 -6.17 -25.22 4.53
N PHE A 63 -7.12 -24.28 4.65
CA PHE A 63 -7.99 -24.16 5.83
C PHE A 63 -9.41 -24.61 5.50
N VAL A 64 -9.67 -25.91 5.62
CA VAL A 64 -10.99 -26.50 5.36
C VAL A 64 -11.76 -26.61 6.67
N TYR A 65 -13.00 -26.14 6.74
CA TYR A 65 -13.85 -26.25 7.93
C TYR A 65 -15.15 -26.97 7.60
N ALA A 66 -15.54 -27.90 8.45
CA ALA A 66 -16.78 -28.65 8.31
C ALA A 66 -17.99 -27.73 8.51
N VAL A 67 -19.01 -27.92 7.68
CA VAL A 67 -20.34 -27.31 7.82
C VAL A 67 -21.31 -28.38 8.33
N LEU A 68 -21.90 -28.13 9.49
CA LEU A 68 -22.83 -29.03 10.17
C LEU A 68 -24.19 -28.36 10.37
N LEU A 69 -25.26 -29.14 10.37
CA LEU A 69 -26.57 -28.72 10.88
C LEU A 69 -26.55 -28.65 12.43
N LYS A 70 -27.57 -28.02 13.02
CA LYS A 70 -27.69 -27.88 14.49
C LYS A 70 -27.81 -29.22 15.23
N ASP A 71 -28.27 -30.27 14.57
CA ASP A 71 -28.32 -31.63 15.09
C ASP A 71 -26.97 -32.37 15.03
N GLY A 72 -25.91 -31.71 14.54
CA GLY A 72 -24.56 -32.26 14.46
C GLY A 72 -24.28 -33.01 13.15
N LYS A 73 -25.23 -33.08 12.21
CA LYS A 73 -25.00 -33.74 10.93
C LYS A 73 -24.05 -32.92 10.05
N GLN A 74 -22.92 -33.48 9.64
CA GLN A 74 -22.03 -32.86 8.67
C GLN A 74 -22.66 -32.93 7.26
N ILE A 75 -22.70 -31.79 6.58
CA ILE A 75 -23.40 -31.62 5.29
C ILE A 75 -22.50 -31.07 4.18
N GLY A 76 -21.26 -30.72 4.51
CA GLY A 76 -20.36 -30.05 3.58
C GLY A 76 -19.17 -29.39 4.27
N HIS A 77 -18.48 -28.53 3.55
CA HIS A 77 -17.37 -27.76 4.08
C HIS A 77 -17.24 -26.41 3.36
N VAL A 78 -16.52 -25.48 3.99
CA VAL A 78 -16.01 -24.24 3.40
C VAL A 78 -14.50 -24.23 3.55
N GLN A 79 -13.78 -23.62 2.61
CA GLN A 79 -12.33 -23.62 2.62
C GLN A 79 -11.72 -22.30 2.17
N LEU A 80 -10.50 -22.08 2.63
CA LEU A 80 -9.60 -21.03 2.13
C LEU A 80 -8.26 -21.68 1.76
N VAL A 81 -7.88 -21.57 0.48
CA VAL A 81 -6.70 -22.21 -0.10
C VAL A 81 -5.75 -21.15 -0.65
N LYS A 82 -4.45 -21.30 -0.39
CA LYS A 82 -3.44 -20.40 -0.96
C LYS A 82 -3.13 -20.83 -2.39
N ILE A 83 -3.17 -19.89 -3.32
CA ILE A 83 -2.88 -20.06 -4.75
C ILE A 83 -1.79 -19.06 -5.18
N GLN A 84 -1.28 -19.17 -6.41
CA GLN A 84 -0.21 -18.28 -6.90
C GLN A 84 -0.60 -16.79 -6.80
N GLU A 85 -1.84 -16.47 -7.17
CA GLU A 85 -2.38 -15.10 -7.19
C GLU A 85 -3.12 -14.71 -5.90
N GLY A 86 -2.82 -15.35 -4.76
CA GLY A 86 -3.36 -14.99 -3.45
C GLY A 86 -4.09 -16.13 -2.76
N TRP A 87 -5.36 -15.90 -2.39
CA TRP A 87 -6.18 -16.87 -1.66
C TRP A 87 -7.51 -17.07 -2.36
N GLU A 88 -7.95 -18.32 -2.42
CA GLU A 88 -9.20 -18.74 -3.01
C GLU A 88 -10.17 -19.25 -1.93
N VAL A 89 -11.42 -18.82 -1.98
CA VAL A 89 -12.51 -19.41 -1.19
C VAL A 89 -13.18 -20.52 -2.00
N GLY A 90 -13.41 -21.66 -1.34
CA GLY A 90 -14.16 -22.79 -1.91
C GLY A 90 -15.22 -23.28 -0.94
N PHE A 91 -16.20 -24.03 -1.46
CA PHE A 91 -17.22 -24.68 -0.64
C PHE A 91 -17.83 -25.88 -1.35
N LEU A 92 -18.27 -26.86 -0.55
CA LEU A 92 -19.00 -28.03 -1.02
C LEU A 92 -20.17 -28.28 -0.09
N ILE A 93 -21.37 -28.46 -0.65
CA ILE A 93 -22.56 -28.93 0.08
C ILE A 93 -23.03 -30.23 -0.57
N GLY A 94 -23.18 -31.27 0.23
CA GLY A 94 -23.62 -32.59 -0.21
C GLY A 94 -24.99 -32.52 -0.90
N LYS A 95 -25.17 -33.32 -1.95
CA LYS A 95 -26.34 -33.29 -2.85
C LYS A 95 -27.69 -33.21 -2.12
N ALA A 96 -27.86 -33.97 -1.04
CA ALA A 96 -29.10 -34.01 -0.26
C ALA A 96 -29.48 -32.68 0.41
N TYR A 97 -28.53 -31.74 0.52
CA TYR A 97 -28.69 -30.46 1.23
C TYR A 97 -28.58 -29.24 0.31
N ARG A 98 -28.33 -29.43 -0.99
CA ARG A 98 -28.29 -28.34 -1.98
C ARG A 98 -29.67 -27.70 -2.18
N GLY A 99 -29.70 -26.50 -2.76
CA GLY A 99 -30.94 -25.75 -3.02
C GLY A 99 -31.59 -25.09 -1.79
N ARG A 100 -31.00 -25.22 -0.60
CA ARG A 100 -31.54 -24.67 0.67
C ARG A 100 -30.81 -23.42 1.17
N GLY A 101 -29.82 -22.94 0.39
CA GLY A 101 -29.02 -21.76 0.73
C GLY A 101 -27.88 -22.00 1.73
N TYR A 102 -27.55 -23.25 2.07
CA TYR A 102 -26.50 -23.53 3.06
C TYR A 102 -25.10 -23.11 2.60
N ALA A 103 -24.77 -23.20 1.31
CA ALA A 103 -23.50 -22.71 0.78
C ALA A 103 -23.36 -21.20 1.01
N LEU A 104 -24.38 -20.44 0.62
CA LEU A 104 -24.46 -18.99 0.82
C LEU A 104 -24.29 -18.63 2.30
N GLU A 105 -25.08 -19.25 3.20
CA GLU A 105 -25.00 -19.00 4.64
C GLU A 105 -23.63 -19.35 5.23
N ALA A 106 -23.05 -20.48 4.81
CA ALA A 106 -21.77 -20.94 5.33
C ALA A 106 -20.63 -19.99 4.93
N VAL A 107 -20.55 -19.63 3.64
CA VAL A 107 -19.50 -18.73 3.13
C VAL A 107 -19.68 -17.32 3.68
N GLN A 108 -20.92 -16.81 3.74
CA GLN A 108 -21.23 -15.48 4.28
C GLN A 108 -20.73 -15.32 5.72
N ALA A 109 -20.83 -16.36 6.53
CA ALA A 109 -20.37 -16.33 7.91
C ALA A 109 -18.86 -16.62 8.04
N PHE A 110 -18.34 -17.53 7.23
CA PHE A 110 -16.93 -17.94 7.24
C PHE A 110 -15.99 -16.82 6.78
N LEU A 111 -16.36 -16.13 5.70
CA LEU A 111 -15.45 -15.29 4.94
C LEU A 111 -14.91 -14.08 5.73
N PRO A 112 -15.73 -13.28 6.45
CA PRO A 112 -15.22 -12.15 7.22
C PRO A 112 -14.20 -12.56 8.28
N ILE A 113 -14.45 -13.68 8.98
CA ILE A 113 -13.59 -14.14 10.08
C ILE A 113 -12.25 -14.65 9.54
N ILE A 114 -12.27 -15.48 8.49
CA ILE A 114 -11.04 -16.05 7.98
C ILE A 114 -10.17 -14.99 7.29
N MET A 115 -10.79 -14.03 6.58
CA MET A 115 -10.07 -12.90 5.98
C MET A 115 -9.44 -12.02 7.04
N GLU A 116 -10.16 -11.70 8.13
CA GLU A 116 -9.59 -10.95 9.25
C GLU A 116 -8.43 -11.69 9.91
N LYS A 117 -8.61 -12.98 10.23
CA LYS A 117 -7.56 -13.81 10.84
C LYS A 117 -6.31 -13.89 9.96
N LYS A 118 -6.48 -13.88 8.64
CA LYS A 118 -5.39 -13.95 7.66
C LYS A 118 -4.95 -12.58 7.14
N LYS A 119 -5.49 -11.48 7.68
CA LYS A 119 -5.20 -10.11 7.28
C LYS A 119 -5.34 -9.90 5.76
N LEU A 120 -6.35 -10.54 5.18
CA LEU A 120 -6.62 -10.49 3.74
C LEU A 120 -7.55 -9.32 3.43
N PHE A 121 -7.15 -8.56 2.42
CA PHE A 121 -7.95 -7.50 1.83
C PHE A 121 -8.92 -8.06 0.78
N GLN A 122 -8.47 -9.06 0.03
CA GLN A 122 -9.17 -9.64 -1.11
C GLN A 122 -9.05 -11.17 -1.06
N VAL A 123 -10.08 -11.85 -1.53
CA VAL A 123 -10.10 -13.29 -1.80
C VAL A 123 -10.67 -13.53 -3.19
N LEU A 124 -10.19 -14.57 -3.86
CA LEU A 124 -10.71 -15.01 -5.15
C LEU A 124 -11.77 -16.11 -4.96
N GLY A 125 -12.72 -16.16 -5.87
CA GLY A 125 -13.61 -17.31 -6.06
C GLY A 125 -13.44 -17.81 -7.48
N ILE A 126 -12.93 -19.02 -7.67
CA ILE A 126 -12.69 -19.59 -8.99
C ILE A 126 -13.68 -20.74 -9.18
N THR A 127 -14.28 -20.82 -10.36
CA THR A 127 -15.21 -21.89 -10.67
C THR A 127 -15.24 -22.17 -12.16
N SER A 128 -15.59 -23.41 -12.51
CA SER A 128 -15.90 -23.78 -13.89
C SER A 128 -16.98 -22.84 -14.45
N SER A 129 -16.82 -22.41 -15.70
CA SER A 129 -17.83 -21.61 -16.43
C SER A 129 -19.18 -22.33 -16.55
N GLU A 130 -19.19 -23.66 -16.43
CA GLU A 130 -20.41 -24.49 -16.44
C GLU A 130 -21.05 -24.63 -15.05
N ASN A 131 -20.35 -24.27 -13.96
CA ASN A 131 -20.83 -24.42 -12.59
C ASN A 131 -21.68 -23.20 -12.15
N ILE A 132 -22.83 -23.03 -12.82
CA ILE A 132 -23.78 -21.94 -12.60
C ILE A 132 -24.25 -21.86 -11.14
N ALA A 133 -24.30 -23.00 -10.43
CA ALA A 133 -24.71 -23.03 -9.03
C ALA A 133 -23.71 -22.29 -8.12
N SER A 134 -22.40 -22.46 -8.35
CA SER A 134 -21.36 -21.79 -7.57
C SER A 134 -21.24 -20.32 -7.93
N GLN A 135 -21.33 -19.99 -9.23
CA GLN A 135 -21.41 -18.60 -9.72
C GLN A 135 -22.51 -17.81 -9.00
N ARG A 136 -23.73 -18.37 -8.94
CA ARG A 136 -24.87 -17.75 -8.24
C ARG A 136 -24.63 -17.54 -6.74
N VAL A 137 -23.84 -18.41 -6.09
CA VAL A 137 -23.48 -18.21 -4.67
C VAL A 137 -22.50 -17.06 -4.55
N LEU A 138 -21.45 -17.01 -5.39
CA LEU A 138 -20.47 -15.93 -5.43
C LEU A 138 -21.15 -14.58 -5.71
N ASP A 139 -22.01 -14.50 -6.73
CA ASP A 139 -22.78 -13.30 -7.06
C ASP A 139 -23.60 -12.79 -5.86
N ARG A 140 -24.32 -13.70 -5.18
CA ARG A 140 -25.15 -13.34 -4.02
C ARG A 140 -24.35 -12.96 -2.78
N LEU A 141 -23.10 -13.39 -2.69
CA LEU A 141 -22.16 -12.97 -1.65
C LEU A 141 -21.53 -11.60 -1.94
N GLY A 142 -21.75 -11.04 -3.14
CA GLY A 142 -21.17 -9.78 -3.57
C GLY A 142 -19.75 -9.91 -4.13
N PHE A 143 -19.38 -11.10 -4.62
CA PHE A 143 -18.20 -11.23 -5.45
C PHE A 143 -18.42 -10.56 -6.80
N VAL A 144 -17.38 -9.92 -7.33
CA VAL A 144 -17.38 -9.28 -8.66
C VAL A 144 -16.60 -10.16 -9.63
N MET A 145 -17.15 -10.48 -10.80
CA MET A 145 -16.43 -11.22 -11.83
C MET A 145 -15.28 -10.36 -12.38
N THR A 146 -14.05 -10.86 -12.27
CA THR A 146 -12.83 -10.15 -12.70
C THR A 146 -12.15 -10.79 -13.91
N GLY A 147 -12.53 -12.01 -14.29
CA GLY A 147 -11.96 -12.68 -15.45
C GLY A 147 -12.78 -13.89 -15.90
N GLN A 148 -12.64 -14.21 -17.19
CA GLN A 148 -13.18 -15.41 -17.81
C GLN A 148 -12.20 -15.87 -18.89
N GLY A 149 -11.95 -17.17 -18.97
CA GLY A 149 -11.13 -17.76 -20.02
C GLY A 149 -10.57 -19.13 -19.64
N PRO A 150 -9.68 -19.69 -20.47
CA PRO A 150 -9.06 -20.98 -20.19
C PRO A 150 -8.12 -20.88 -18.99
N GLY A 151 -8.14 -21.88 -18.12
CA GLY A 151 -7.21 -21.98 -17.01
C GLY A 151 -7.14 -23.39 -16.41
N SER A 152 -6.04 -23.65 -15.71
CA SER A 152 -5.85 -24.89 -14.96
C SER A 152 -6.62 -24.83 -13.64
N TYR A 153 -7.67 -25.64 -13.50
CA TYR A 153 -8.49 -25.72 -12.31
C TYR A 153 -8.82 -27.18 -11.98
N GLN A 154 -8.63 -27.59 -10.73
CA GLN A 154 -8.88 -28.96 -10.26
C GLN A 154 -8.18 -30.03 -11.14
N GLY A 155 -6.94 -29.74 -11.55
CA GLY A 155 -6.11 -30.63 -12.37
C GLY A 155 -6.50 -30.73 -13.85
N ARG A 156 -7.35 -29.83 -14.36
CA ARG A 156 -7.82 -29.83 -15.75
C ARG A 156 -7.73 -28.45 -16.38
N GLU A 157 -7.48 -28.40 -17.68
CA GLU A 157 -7.63 -27.18 -18.48
C GLU A 157 -9.09 -27.05 -18.91
N GLU A 158 -9.76 -26.00 -18.44
CA GLU A 158 -11.15 -25.72 -18.78
C GLU A 158 -11.43 -24.21 -18.81
N GLU A 159 -12.59 -23.83 -19.34
CA GLU A 159 -13.08 -22.46 -19.25
C GLU A 159 -13.53 -22.17 -17.82
N ILE A 160 -12.83 -21.26 -17.14
CA ILE A 160 -13.11 -20.84 -15.77
C ILE A 160 -13.62 -19.41 -15.71
N GLN A 161 -14.33 -19.11 -14.64
CA GLN A 161 -14.65 -17.75 -14.24
C GLN A 161 -13.95 -17.44 -12.93
N THR A 162 -13.28 -16.29 -12.90
CA THR A 162 -12.60 -15.76 -11.73
C THR A 162 -13.40 -14.59 -11.19
N TYR A 163 -13.68 -14.68 -9.90
CA TYR A 163 -14.37 -13.66 -9.14
C TYR A 163 -13.45 -13.13 -8.04
N SER A 164 -13.72 -11.91 -7.61
CA SER A 164 -13.02 -11.27 -6.51
C SER A 164 -14.01 -10.74 -5.48
N PHE A 165 -13.71 -10.99 -4.22
CA PHE A 165 -14.38 -10.36 -3.09
C PHE A 165 -13.38 -9.56 -2.29
N SER A 166 -13.66 -8.26 -2.18
CA SER A 166 -12.95 -7.36 -1.30
C SER A 166 -13.66 -7.33 0.04
N ARG A 167 -12.90 -7.30 1.14
CA ARG A 167 -13.44 -7.14 2.50
C ARG A 167 -14.34 -5.89 2.64
N TYR A 168 -14.14 -4.94 1.75
CA TYR A 168 -14.77 -3.64 1.74
C TYR A 168 -15.79 -3.53 0.61
N LYS A 169 -17.07 -3.35 0.96
CA LYS A 169 -18.12 -3.03 -0.02
C LYS A 169 -17.98 -1.55 -0.39
N THR A 170 -17.69 -1.28 -1.66
CA THR A 170 -17.55 0.08 -2.19
C THR A 170 -18.88 0.74 -2.58
N ASP A 171 -19.99 0.00 -2.49
CA ASP A 171 -21.24 0.36 -3.17
C ASP A 171 -22.28 1.02 -2.26
N SER A 172 -21.90 1.45 -1.06
CA SER A 172 -22.83 2.02 -0.07
C SER A 172 -22.14 3.11 0.74
N LEU A 173 -22.02 4.29 0.13
CA LEU A 173 -21.39 5.46 0.74
C LEU A 173 -22.39 6.16 1.68
N SER A 174 -22.03 6.30 2.96
CA SER A 174 -22.88 6.91 3.97
C SER A 174 -22.58 8.39 4.18
N ILE A 175 -21.29 8.76 4.22
CA ILE A 175 -20.82 10.13 4.45
C ILE A 175 -19.61 10.42 3.56
N MET A 176 -19.56 11.58 2.93
CA MET A 176 -18.40 12.07 2.18
C MET A 176 -18.06 13.51 2.60
N GLU A 177 -16.88 13.68 3.18
CA GLU A 177 -16.37 14.95 3.67
C GLU A 177 -15.19 15.40 2.79
N THR A 178 -15.17 16.66 2.37
CA THR A 178 -14.06 17.21 1.58
C THR A 178 -12.84 17.47 2.46
N ILE A 179 -11.66 17.24 1.91
CA ILE A 179 -10.37 17.55 2.54
C ILE A 179 -9.67 18.61 1.71
N ASP A 180 -9.61 19.84 2.23
CA ASP A 180 -9.01 21.00 1.55
C ASP A 180 -7.53 21.24 1.92
N LYS A 181 -6.86 20.24 2.50
CA LYS A 181 -5.45 20.33 2.92
C LYS A 181 -4.49 19.86 1.81
N GLY A 182 -3.39 20.61 1.65
CA GLY A 182 -2.29 20.29 0.74
C GLY A 182 -2.40 20.99 -0.62
N TRP A 183 -1.43 20.73 -1.49
CA TRP A 183 -1.27 21.44 -2.77
C TRP A 183 -1.47 20.54 -4.01
N SER A 184 -2.33 19.53 -3.90
CA SER A 184 -2.68 18.65 -5.01
C SER A 184 -3.86 19.24 -5.80
N ALA A 185 -3.87 19.03 -7.12
CA ALA A 185 -5.03 19.34 -7.96
C ALA A 185 -6.14 18.29 -7.82
N ASP A 186 -5.83 17.13 -7.24
CA ASP A 186 -6.79 16.06 -6.96
C ASP A 186 -7.76 16.53 -5.87
N ARG A 187 -9.05 16.25 -6.09
CA ARG A 187 -10.08 16.45 -5.05
C ARG A 187 -10.00 15.29 -4.06
N LYS A 188 -9.81 15.61 -2.78
CA LYS A 188 -9.64 14.63 -1.70
C LYS A 188 -10.91 14.56 -0.85
N PHE A 189 -11.33 13.35 -0.51
CA PHE A 189 -12.50 13.10 0.32
C PHE A 189 -12.22 12.04 1.38
N ARG A 190 -12.71 12.28 2.59
CA ARG A 190 -12.89 11.24 3.59
C ARG A 190 -14.26 10.60 3.34
N VAL A 191 -14.25 9.32 3.00
CA VAL A 191 -15.45 8.56 2.67
C VAL A 191 -15.71 7.56 3.78
N THR A 192 -16.89 7.62 4.39
CA THR A 192 -17.38 6.61 5.32
C THR A 192 -18.41 5.75 4.60
N MET A 193 -18.25 4.44 4.67
CA MET A 193 -19.21 3.47 4.12
C MET A 193 -20.32 3.17 5.14
N GLU A 194 -21.40 2.51 4.72
CA GLU A 194 -22.51 2.13 5.60
C GLU A 194 -22.10 1.20 6.75
N ASP A 195 -21.06 0.40 6.55
CA ASP A 195 -20.48 -0.47 7.59
C ASP A 195 -19.60 0.30 8.61
N GLY A 196 -19.46 1.62 8.45
CA GLY A 196 -18.66 2.50 9.29
C GLY A 196 -17.18 2.55 8.91
N GLN A 197 -16.73 1.80 7.91
CA GLN A 197 -15.34 1.83 7.46
C GLN A 197 -15.03 3.14 6.72
N VAL A 198 -13.84 3.67 6.95
CA VAL A 198 -13.41 4.98 6.44
C VAL A 198 -12.26 4.82 5.44
N TYR A 199 -12.28 5.64 4.38
CA TYR A 199 -11.28 5.68 3.32
C TYR A 199 -10.90 7.10 2.93
N LEU A 200 -9.73 7.23 2.31
CA LEU A 200 -9.35 8.39 1.52
C LEU A 200 -9.68 8.11 0.06
N LEU A 201 -10.60 8.88 -0.51
CA LEU A 201 -10.90 8.91 -1.94
C LEU A 201 -10.23 10.12 -2.58
N ARG A 202 -9.47 9.89 -3.66
CA ARG A 202 -8.90 10.96 -4.49
C ARG A 202 -9.49 10.88 -5.88
N LEU A 203 -10.05 11.99 -6.35
CA LEU A 203 -10.56 12.14 -7.70
C LEU A 203 -9.62 13.05 -8.49
N ALA A 204 -9.15 12.56 -9.63
CA ALA A 204 -8.25 13.26 -10.52
C ALA A 204 -8.79 13.30 -11.95
N SER A 205 -8.11 14.03 -12.83
CA SER A 205 -8.48 14.09 -14.24
C SER A 205 -8.51 12.67 -14.85
N PRO A 206 -9.45 12.36 -15.78
CA PRO A 206 -9.43 11.11 -16.53
C PRO A 206 -8.08 10.83 -17.20
N ALA A 207 -7.33 11.87 -17.58
CA ALA A 207 -6.00 11.76 -18.19
C ALA A 207 -4.92 11.19 -17.24
N GLN A 208 -5.19 11.08 -15.94
CA GLN A 208 -4.28 10.50 -14.95
C GLN A 208 -4.57 9.02 -14.66
N LYS A 209 -5.47 8.37 -15.42
CA LYS A 209 -5.88 6.97 -15.22
C LYS A 209 -4.68 6.02 -15.15
N GLU A 210 -3.78 6.07 -16.14
CA GLU A 210 -2.62 5.17 -16.21
C GLU A 210 -1.69 5.42 -15.01
N ARG A 211 -1.47 6.70 -14.66
CA ARG A 211 -0.65 7.08 -13.50
C ARG A 211 -1.23 6.55 -12.19
N LYS A 212 -2.55 6.64 -11.98
CA LYS A 212 -3.22 6.07 -10.79
C LYS A 212 -3.19 4.54 -10.76
N ALA A 213 -3.25 3.89 -11.91
CA ALA A 213 -3.11 2.43 -11.99
C ALA A 213 -1.68 1.99 -11.60
N MET A 214 -0.66 2.71 -12.06
CA MET A 214 0.73 2.49 -11.67
C MET A 214 0.95 2.74 -10.18
N GLU A 215 0.45 3.88 -9.65
CA GLU A 215 0.48 4.18 -8.20
C GLU A 215 -0.09 3.03 -7.38
N PHE A 216 -1.28 2.56 -7.76
CA PHE A 216 -1.98 1.47 -7.07
C PHE A 216 -1.17 0.17 -7.06
N GLU A 217 -0.63 -0.26 -8.21
CA GLU A 217 0.13 -1.50 -8.28
C GLU A 217 1.46 -1.41 -7.53
N THR A 218 2.16 -0.27 -7.60
CA THR A 218 3.38 -0.08 -6.80
C THR A 218 3.08 -0.09 -5.30
N MET A 219 2.00 0.58 -4.88
CA MET A 219 1.56 0.50 -3.48
C MET A 219 1.19 -0.93 -3.07
N ARG A 220 0.65 -1.77 -3.96
CA ARG A 220 0.40 -3.21 -3.66
C ARG A 220 1.71 -3.99 -3.47
N GLN A 221 2.76 -3.66 -4.21
CA GLN A 221 4.08 -4.25 -4.01
C GLN A 221 4.66 -3.83 -2.66
N LEU A 222 4.62 -2.53 -2.32
CA LEU A 222 5.06 -2.02 -1.01
C LEU A 222 4.27 -2.62 0.16
N ALA A 223 2.98 -2.89 -0.02
CA ALA A 223 2.13 -3.54 0.97
C ALA A 223 2.61 -4.94 1.39
N ARG A 224 3.42 -5.61 0.56
CA ARG A 224 4.05 -6.92 0.86
C ARG A 224 5.33 -6.78 1.68
N LEU A 225 5.90 -5.57 1.79
CA LEU A 225 7.18 -5.29 2.45
C LEU A 225 7.03 -4.75 3.88
N ASN A 226 5.86 -4.93 4.51
CA ASN A 226 5.56 -4.45 5.88
C ASN A 226 5.81 -2.95 6.12
N LEU A 227 5.79 -2.12 5.07
CA LEU A 227 5.88 -0.67 5.18
C LEU A 227 4.68 -0.13 6.00
N PRO A 228 4.88 0.79 6.96
CA PRO A 228 3.80 1.42 7.68
C PRO A 228 3.27 2.62 6.88
N PHE A 229 2.32 2.39 5.98
CA PHE A 229 1.73 3.43 5.11
C PHE A 229 0.23 3.19 4.89
N CYS A 230 -0.48 4.17 4.31
CA CYS A 230 -1.87 4.00 3.88
C CYS A 230 -1.97 2.98 2.74
N ARG A 231 -2.62 1.83 2.97
CA ARG A 231 -2.66 0.78 1.95
C ARG A 231 -3.60 1.15 0.80
N PRO A 232 -3.27 0.73 -0.43
CA PRO A 232 -4.16 0.92 -1.57
C PRO A 232 -5.35 -0.03 -1.45
N VAL A 233 -6.55 0.48 -1.74
CA VAL A 233 -7.81 -0.27 -1.68
C VAL A 233 -8.31 -0.56 -3.08
N GLN A 234 -8.47 0.48 -3.89
CA GLN A 234 -8.94 0.35 -5.28
C GLN A 234 -8.48 1.54 -6.13
N THR A 235 -8.45 1.34 -7.44
CA THR A 235 -8.29 2.40 -8.42
C THR A 235 -9.25 2.15 -9.59
N GLY A 236 -9.62 3.19 -10.33
CA GLY A 236 -10.52 3.03 -11.46
C GLY A 236 -10.89 4.34 -12.15
N VAL A 237 -11.93 4.27 -12.98
CA VAL A 237 -12.48 5.41 -13.71
C VAL A 237 -13.97 5.49 -13.43
N CYS A 238 -14.46 6.71 -13.25
CA CYS A 238 -15.87 7.06 -13.25
C CYS A 238 -16.13 8.07 -14.37
N GLU A 239 -17.39 8.42 -14.60
CA GLU A 239 -17.86 9.16 -15.79
C GLU A 239 -17.01 10.40 -16.14
N ASN A 240 -16.47 11.12 -15.14
CA ASN A 240 -15.67 12.33 -15.35
C ASN A 240 -14.35 12.38 -14.57
N ALA A 241 -13.89 11.28 -13.97
CA ALA A 241 -12.64 11.27 -13.19
C ALA A 241 -11.98 9.89 -13.14
N SER A 242 -10.65 9.88 -13.01
CA SER A 242 -9.95 8.72 -12.48
C SER A 242 -9.95 8.80 -10.95
N PHE A 243 -10.04 7.67 -10.25
CA PHE A 243 -10.07 7.65 -8.80
C PHE A 243 -9.05 6.69 -8.20
N SER A 244 -8.56 7.03 -7.02
CA SER A 244 -7.86 6.10 -6.12
C SER A 244 -8.52 6.11 -4.75
N LEU A 245 -8.65 4.92 -4.17
CA LEU A 245 -9.19 4.67 -2.84
C LEU A 245 -8.08 4.05 -2.00
N GLN A 246 -7.84 4.62 -0.81
CA GLN A 246 -6.79 4.21 0.12
C GLN A 246 -7.38 4.06 1.53
N GLU A 247 -6.75 3.24 2.37
CA GLU A 247 -7.13 3.10 3.77
C GLU A 247 -7.04 4.45 4.48
N TRP A 248 -8.05 4.77 5.29
CA TRP A 248 -7.99 5.94 6.17
C TRP A 248 -7.02 5.69 7.32
N ILE A 249 -6.09 6.62 7.54
CA ILE A 249 -5.24 6.61 8.73
C ILE A 249 -5.92 7.41 9.83
N THR A 250 -6.42 6.73 10.84
CA THR A 250 -6.88 7.38 12.08
C THR A 250 -5.66 7.81 12.89
N GLY A 251 -5.43 9.12 12.96
CA GLY A 251 -4.25 9.69 13.60
C GLY A 251 -4.21 11.20 13.51
N GLN A 252 -3.05 11.75 13.84
CA GLN A 252 -2.75 13.17 13.78
C GLN A 252 -1.63 13.44 12.77
N ASP A 253 -1.60 14.64 12.21
CA ASP A 253 -0.54 15.07 11.29
C ASP A 253 0.81 15.14 12.01
N ALA A 254 1.84 14.52 11.44
CA ALA A 254 3.18 14.56 12.02
C ALA A 254 3.72 16.00 12.10
N GLU A 255 3.40 16.88 11.16
CA GLU A 255 3.80 18.30 11.17
C GLU A 255 3.27 19.02 12.43
N GLU A 256 2.12 18.58 12.96
CA GLU A 256 1.48 19.16 14.15
C GLU A 256 1.96 18.53 15.46
N VAL A 257 2.21 17.22 15.46
CA VAL A 257 2.53 16.46 16.70
C VAL A 257 4.02 16.43 17.01
N ILE A 258 4.88 16.27 16.01
CA ILE A 258 6.32 16.11 16.20
C ILE A 258 6.96 17.29 16.95
N PRO A 259 6.58 18.57 16.72
CA PRO A 259 7.11 19.68 17.51
C PRO A 259 6.80 19.62 19.00
N LEU A 260 5.76 18.88 19.40
CA LEU A 260 5.24 18.84 20.78
C LEU A 260 5.87 17.73 21.63
N ILE A 261 6.61 16.80 21.02
CA ILE A 261 7.27 15.68 21.70
C ILE A 261 8.76 15.98 21.95
N SER A 262 9.41 15.20 22.83
CA SER A 262 10.83 15.38 23.15
C SER A 262 11.75 15.23 21.93
N ARG A 263 12.90 15.93 21.91
CA ARG A 263 13.88 15.82 20.80
C ARG A 263 14.31 14.37 20.53
N GLU A 264 14.43 13.55 21.56
CA GLU A 264 14.72 12.12 21.44
C GLU A 264 13.60 11.38 20.70
N ASN A 265 12.34 11.64 21.03
CA ASN A 265 11.22 11.03 20.33
C ASN A 265 11.08 11.56 18.88
N GLN A 266 11.37 12.85 18.65
CA GLN A 266 11.44 13.40 17.29
C GLN A 266 12.50 12.66 16.46
N TYR A 267 13.69 12.48 17.02
CA TYR A 267 14.77 11.72 16.40
C TYR A 267 14.36 10.26 16.13
N ARG A 268 13.70 9.60 17.09
CA ARG A 268 13.17 8.23 16.93
C ARG A 268 12.18 8.11 15.78
N ARG A 269 11.24 9.07 15.64
CA ARG A 269 10.31 9.14 14.49
C ARG A 269 11.04 9.39 13.18
N GLY A 270 12.09 10.21 13.21
CA GLY A 270 13.01 10.37 12.10
C GLY A 270 13.62 9.05 11.67
N ARG A 271 14.14 8.27 12.61
CA ARG A 271 14.71 6.95 12.32
C ARG A 271 13.70 5.96 11.73
N GLU A 272 12.44 6.02 12.18
CA GLU A 272 11.35 5.22 11.59
C GLU A 272 11.12 5.60 10.13
N ALA A 273 11.05 6.89 9.82
CA ALA A 273 10.93 7.39 8.45
C ALA A 273 12.13 7.01 7.57
N GLY A 274 13.35 7.11 8.09
CA GLY A 274 14.58 6.73 7.38
C GLY A 274 14.60 5.24 7.00
N ARG A 275 14.23 4.34 7.93
CA ARG A 275 14.07 2.91 7.63
C ARG A 275 12.95 2.62 6.64
N ALA A 276 11.87 3.40 6.68
CA ALA A 276 10.78 3.24 5.72
C ALA A 276 11.23 3.62 4.30
N LEU A 277 12.09 4.63 4.15
CA LEU A 277 12.70 4.98 2.86
C LEU A 277 13.59 3.88 2.29
N THR A 278 14.37 3.15 3.11
CA THR A 278 15.19 2.04 2.58
C THR A 278 14.33 0.95 1.98
N VAL A 279 13.14 0.69 2.55
CA VAL A 279 12.15 -0.24 2.00
C VAL A 279 11.57 0.30 0.69
N ILE A 280 11.19 1.57 0.62
CA ILE A 280 10.66 2.20 -0.60
C ILE A 280 11.69 2.11 -1.74
N HIS A 281 12.95 2.45 -1.46
CA HIS A 281 14.04 2.46 -2.44
C HIS A 281 14.55 1.06 -2.82
N SER A 282 14.08 0.00 -2.16
CA SER A 282 14.39 -1.38 -2.56
C SER A 282 13.68 -1.81 -3.84
N LEU A 283 12.61 -1.12 -4.24
CA LEU A 283 11.90 -1.42 -5.47
C LEU A 283 12.72 -0.92 -6.68
N PRO A 284 13.01 -1.80 -7.65
CA PRO A 284 13.86 -1.46 -8.78
C PRO A 284 13.14 -0.52 -9.76
N PRO A 285 13.90 0.28 -10.52
CA PRO A 285 13.34 1.03 -11.63
C PRO A 285 12.96 0.11 -12.81
N PRO A 286 12.13 0.57 -13.75
CA PRO A 286 11.94 -0.07 -15.05
C PRO A 286 13.27 -0.27 -15.78
N SER A 287 13.37 -1.35 -16.57
CA SER A 287 14.61 -1.76 -17.26
C SER A 287 15.09 -0.81 -18.36
N GLU A 288 14.23 0.08 -18.86
CA GLU A 288 14.50 0.94 -20.02
C GLU A 288 14.73 2.41 -19.66
N LEU A 289 15.02 2.73 -18.39
CA LEU A 289 15.30 4.12 -18.01
C LEU A 289 16.66 4.59 -18.50
N THR A 290 16.67 5.77 -19.10
CA THR A 290 17.89 6.56 -19.33
C THR A 290 18.64 6.77 -18.00
N ASP A 291 19.96 6.89 -18.08
CA ASP A 291 20.80 7.12 -16.91
C ASP A 291 20.38 8.40 -16.15
N TRP A 292 20.67 8.41 -14.85
CA TRP A 292 20.23 9.49 -13.97
C TRP A 292 20.89 10.83 -14.30
N GLU A 293 22.16 10.83 -14.67
CA GLU A 293 22.92 12.04 -14.97
C GLU A 293 22.27 12.80 -16.13
N SER A 294 21.97 12.13 -17.24
CA SER A 294 21.29 12.71 -18.39
C SER A 294 19.92 13.26 -18.00
N ARG A 295 19.07 12.42 -17.39
CA ARG A 295 17.69 12.79 -17.01
C ARG A 295 17.65 13.97 -16.04
N PHE A 296 18.52 13.97 -15.04
CA PHE A 296 18.50 15.01 -14.02
C PHE A 296 19.14 16.31 -14.53
N ASN A 297 20.16 16.27 -15.38
CA ASN A 297 20.66 17.47 -16.04
C ASN A 297 19.58 18.14 -16.91
N GLU A 298 18.82 17.36 -17.68
CA GLU A 298 17.64 17.90 -18.41
C GLU A 298 16.56 18.45 -17.46
N LYS A 299 16.40 17.87 -16.27
CA LYS A 299 15.50 18.38 -15.22
C LYS A 299 16.03 19.72 -14.67
N ILE A 300 17.34 19.85 -14.45
CA ILE A 300 17.97 21.09 -14.00
C ILE A 300 17.77 22.18 -15.05
N ASP A 301 18.11 21.93 -16.31
CA ASP A 301 18.04 22.93 -17.38
C ASP A 301 16.61 23.48 -17.51
N ARG A 302 15.62 22.59 -17.59
CA ARG A 302 14.20 22.99 -17.62
C ARG A 302 13.78 23.80 -16.40
N LYS A 303 14.24 23.44 -15.20
CA LYS A 303 13.91 24.14 -13.95
C LYS A 303 14.56 25.52 -13.89
N ILE A 304 15.82 25.65 -14.30
CA ILE A 304 16.54 26.92 -14.37
C ILE A 304 15.89 27.81 -15.42
N ASP A 305 15.62 27.32 -16.63
CA ASP A 305 14.99 28.09 -17.69
C ASP A 305 13.61 28.60 -17.28
N ALA A 306 12.78 27.74 -16.66
CA ALA A 306 11.49 28.15 -16.12
C ALA A 306 11.64 29.19 -15.01
N TYR A 307 12.59 29.00 -14.09
CA TYR A 307 12.87 29.96 -13.04
C TYR A 307 13.33 31.31 -13.60
N LEU A 308 14.24 31.31 -14.58
CA LEU A 308 14.77 32.49 -15.27
C LEU A 308 13.75 33.14 -16.24
N SER A 309 12.68 32.46 -16.58
CA SER A 309 11.58 33.04 -17.37
C SER A 309 10.44 33.56 -16.50
N SER A 310 10.44 33.22 -15.20
CA SER A 310 9.41 33.61 -14.23
C SER A 310 9.37 35.12 -13.96
N ALA A 311 8.22 35.65 -13.57
CA ALA A 311 8.11 37.01 -13.04
C ALA A 311 8.61 37.11 -11.58
N LEU A 312 8.59 35.99 -10.84
CA LEU A 312 9.05 35.92 -9.46
C LEU A 312 10.51 35.45 -9.45
N ARG A 313 11.39 36.31 -8.93
CA ARG A 313 12.81 36.03 -8.69
C ARG A 313 13.15 36.15 -7.23
N TYR A 314 13.95 35.20 -6.76
CA TYR A 314 14.52 35.24 -5.43
C TYR A 314 15.82 36.08 -5.45
N PRO A 315 15.92 37.19 -4.69
CA PRO A 315 17.06 38.11 -4.81
C PRO A 315 18.43 37.51 -4.45
N LYS A 316 18.45 36.39 -3.71
CA LYS A 316 19.67 35.68 -3.28
C LYS A 316 19.86 34.36 -4.02
N ASP A 317 19.39 34.26 -5.26
CA ASP A 317 19.47 33.02 -6.06
C ASP A 317 20.88 32.66 -6.54
N ARG A 318 21.79 33.64 -6.63
CA ARG A 318 23.10 33.44 -7.24
C ARG A 318 23.92 32.28 -6.63
N PRO A 319 24.05 32.14 -5.29
CA PRO A 319 24.78 31.01 -4.71
C PRO A 319 24.17 29.65 -5.04
N LEU A 320 22.83 29.56 -5.19
CA LEU A 320 22.16 28.32 -5.59
C LEU A 320 22.53 27.96 -7.04
N LEU A 321 22.44 28.93 -7.95
CA LEU A 321 22.80 28.74 -9.36
C LEU A 321 24.27 28.35 -9.53
N ASP A 322 25.18 29.05 -8.86
CA ASP A 322 26.62 28.75 -8.90
C ASP A 322 26.92 27.35 -8.36
N TYR A 323 26.27 26.95 -7.26
CA TYR A 323 26.43 25.61 -6.71
C TYR A 323 25.94 24.54 -7.68
N ILE A 324 24.77 24.74 -8.30
CA ILE A 324 24.21 23.80 -9.28
C ILE A 324 25.19 23.59 -10.43
N GLU A 325 25.59 24.66 -11.11
CA GLU A 325 26.47 24.55 -12.27
C GLU A 325 27.85 23.97 -11.93
N GLY A 326 28.38 24.25 -10.74
CA GLY A 326 29.65 23.70 -10.27
C GLY A 326 29.61 22.20 -9.94
N HIS A 327 28.42 21.62 -9.66
CA HIS A 327 28.30 20.29 -9.05
C HIS A 327 27.48 19.27 -9.85
N ARG A 328 27.00 19.60 -11.07
CA ARG A 328 26.29 18.65 -11.96
C ARG A 328 27.01 17.31 -12.16
N HIS A 329 28.34 17.35 -12.18
CA HIS A 329 29.19 16.15 -12.34
C HIS A 329 28.99 15.09 -11.24
N LEU A 330 28.43 15.45 -10.08
CA LEU A 330 28.14 14.51 -8.99
C LEU A 330 27.04 13.50 -9.34
N LEU A 331 26.22 13.80 -10.37
CA LEU A 331 25.12 12.94 -10.83
C LEU A 331 25.62 11.71 -11.61
N ALA A 332 26.89 11.71 -12.03
CA ALA A 332 27.48 10.65 -12.83
C ALA A 332 27.43 9.29 -12.09
N GLY A 333 26.91 8.27 -12.77
CA GLY A 333 26.90 6.89 -12.29
C GLY A 333 25.99 6.63 -11.08
N ARG A 334 25.11 7.58 -10.72
CA ARG A 334 24.17 7.38 -9.61
C ARG A 334 23.14 6.28 -9.94
N PRO A 335 22.83 5.39 -8.98
CA PRO A 335 21.81 4.37 -9.17
C PRO A 335 20.42 5.01 -9.28
N GLN A 336 19.43 4.26 -9.75
CA GLN A 336 18.04 4.69 -9.74
C GLN A 336 17.19 3.64 -9.00
N SER A 337 16.21 4.10 -8.24
CA SER A 337 15.21 3.27 -7.56
C SER A 337 13.82 3.90 -7.68
N PHE A 338 12.78 3.17 -7.30
CA PHE A 338 11.49 3.80 -7.04
C PHE A 338 11.61 4.85 -5.93
N GLN A 339 10.86 5.93 -6.08
CA GLN A 339 10.83 7.09 -5.19
C GLN A 339 9.38 7.41 -4.81
N HIS A 340 9.16 7.86 -3.58
CA HIS A 340 7.90 8.45 -3.17
C HIS A 340 7.66 9.79 -3.89
N GLY A 341 8.71 10.56 -4.15
CA GLY A 341 8.71 11.84 -4.88
C GLY A 341 8.14 13.05 -4.11
N ASP A 342 7.71 12.83 -2.87
CA ASP A 342 7.21 13.88 -1.96
C ASP A 342 7.43 13.53 -0.48
N PHE A 343 8.57 12.90 -0.15
CA PHE A 343 8.79 12.37 1.19
C PHE A 343 9.21 13.46 2.19
N HIS A 344 8.27 13.95 3.00
CA HIS A 344 8.52 14.91 4.08
C HIS A 344 7.49 14.81 5.20
N ILE A 345 7.71 15.54 6.30
CA ILE A 345 6.88 15.48 7.51
C ILE A 345 5.37 15.68 7.27
N GLY A 346 4.98 16.64 6.42
CA GLY A 346 3.57 16.87 6.04
C GLY A 346 2.91 15.73 5.24
N ASN A 347 3.66 14.73 4.78
CA ASN A 347 3.14 13.49 4.19
C ASN A 347 3.33 12.30 5.15
N MET A 348 3.31 12.58 6.45
CA MET A 348 3.39 11.58 7.51
C MET A 348 2.31 11.83 8.57
N MET A 349 1.82 10.75 9.16
CA MET A 349 0.82 10.74 10.22
C MET A 349 1.35 9.95 11.43
N ILE A 350 0.90 10.30 12.63
CA ILE A 350 1.05 9.48 13.83
C ILE A 350 -0.31 8.85 14.13
N ASP A 351 -0.40 7.51 14.03
CA ASP A 351 -1.66 6.79 14.28
C ASP A 351 -1.99 6.67 15.78
N GLY A 352 -3.17 6.13 16.09
CA GLY A 352 -3.63 5.95 17.48
C GLY A 352 -2.78 5.01 18.34
N ASP A 353 -1.89 4.21 17.73
CA ASP A 353 -0.93 3.34 18.42
C ASP A 353 0.45 4.01 18.55
N ASP A 354 0.53 5.33 18.30
CA ASP A 354 1.77 6.12 18.32
C ASP A 354 2.81 5.64 17.29
N LYS A 355 2.35 5.19 16.12
CA LYS A 355 3.21 4.75 15.01
C LYS A 355 3.19 5.74 13.85
N LEU A 356 4.36 5.96 13.27
CA LEU A 356 4.48 6.72 12.03
C LEU A 356 3.82 5.97 10.86
N ARG A 357 3.03 6.69 10.07
CA ARG A 357 2.41 6.23 8.82
C ARG A 357 2.75 7.17 7.68
N ILE A 358 3.25 6.62 6.57
CA ILE A 358 3.50 7.38 5.34
C ILE A 358 2.21 7.48 4.53
N ILE A 359 1.96 8.65 3.94
CA ILE A 359 0.79 8.91 3.09
C ILE A 359 1.20 9.65 1.81
N ASP A 360 0.29 9.74 0.85
CA ASP A 360 0.39 10.61 -0.34
C ASP A 360 1.48 10.22 -1.38
N PHE A 361 1.33 9.06 -2.01
CA PHE A 361 2.23 8.55 -3.06
C PHE A 361 1.96 9.12 -4.47
N ASP A 362 1.22 10.24 -4.62
CA ASP A 362 0.76 10.71 -5.95
C ASP A 362 1.89 11.28 -6.83
N ARG A 363 3.00 11.67 -6.20
CA ARG A 363 4.19 12.25 -6.84
C ARG A 363 5.30 11.26 -7.12
N PHE A 364 5.05 9.95 -7.01
CA PHE A 364 6.07 8.93 -7.24
C PHE A 364 6.82 9.13 -8.57
N ASP A 365 8.09 8.72 -8.56
CA ASP A 365 9.00 8.76 -9.72
C ASP A 365 10.04 7.64 -9.58
N TYR A 366 11.01 7.62 -10.50
CA TYR A 366 12.21 6.80 -10.42
C TYR A 366 13.43 7.70 -10.57
N GLY A 367 14.40 7.57 -9.66
CA GLY A 367 15.57 8.45 -9.62
C GLY A 367 16.60 8.04 -8.59
N ASP A 368 17.63 8.86 -8.41
CA ASP A 368 18.64 8.61 -7.38
C ASP A 368 17.97 8.54 -6.00
N PRO A 369 18.12 7.45 -5.24
CA PRO A 369 17.53 7.34 -3.91
C PRO A 369 17.92 8.49 -2.98
N TRP A 370 19.05 9.17 -3.22
CA TRP A 370 19.46 10.33 -2.42
C TRP A 370 18.74 11.63 -2.83
N GLU A 371 18.15 11.70 -4.02
CA GLU A 371 17.34 12.85 -4.46
C GLU A 371 16.02 12.97 -3.69
N GLU A 372 15.47 11.88 -3.17
CA GLU A 372 14.25 11.88 -2.35
C GLU A 372 14.39 12.78 -1.11
N PHE A 373 15.61 12.92 -0.58
CA PHE A 373 15.91 13.79 0.56
C PHE A 373 15.84 15.29 0.21
N ASN A 374 15.64 15.70 -1.05
CA ASN A 374 15.59 17.12 -1.44
C ASN A 374 14.44 17.91 -0.78
N ARG A 375 13.43 17.23 -0.23
CA ARG A 375 12.32 17.80 0.53
C ARG A 375 12.53 17.74 2.05
N ILE A 376 13.66 17.21 2.52
CA ILE A 376 14.00 17.17 3.96
C ILE A 376 13.98 18.56 4.59
N VAL A 377 14.12 19.62 3.80
CA VAL A 377 14.00 21.02 4.25
C VAL A 377 12.68 21.32 4.96
N PHE A 378 11.57 20.69 4.54
CA PHE A 378 10.28 20.83 5.22
C PHE A 378 10.31 20.14 6.59
N THR A 379 10.91 18.95 6.68
CA THR A 379 11.09 18.26 7.96
C THR A 379 12.06 19.01 8.87
N ALA A 380 13.21 19.47 8.36
CA ALA A 380 14.25 20.13 9.14
C ALA A 380 13.82 21.49 9.70
N SER A 381 12.98 22.24 8.98
CA SER A 381 12.41 23.50 9.47
C SER A 381 11.46 23.31 10.65
N VAL A 382 10.78 22.16 10.72
CA VAL A 382 9.85 21.81 11.81
C VAL A 382 10.58 21.09 12.95
N SER A 383 11.45 20.14 12.61
CA SER A 383 12.23 19.34 13.56
C SER A 383 13.57 18.92 12.94
N PRO A 384 14.67 19.62 13.28
CA PRO A 384 16.03 19.20 12.94
C PRO A 384 16.37 17.79 13.46
N ALA A 385 15.83 17.42 14.64
CA ALA A 385 16.06 16.11 15.23
C ALA A 385 15.43 14.99 14.40
N MET A 386 14.18 15.16 13.94
CA MET A 386 13.55 14.19 13.05
C MET A 386 14.29 14.08 11.72
N ALA A 387 14.66 15.21 11.11
CA ALA A 387 15.45 15.22 9.87
C ALA A 387 16.79 14.48 10.02
N ALA A 388 17.52 14.71 11.12
CA ALA A 388 18.76 14.00 11.40
C ALA A 388 18.53 12.48 11.53
N GLY A 389 17.51 12.07 12.30
CA GLY A 389 17.18 10.65 12.46
C GLY A 389 16.80 9.96 11.14
N MET A 390 16.16 10.67 10.21
CA MET A 390 15.86 10.15 8.87
C MET A 390 17.13 9.79 8.11
N VAL A 391 18.09 10.72 8.06
CA VAL A 391 19.36 10.51 7.36
C VAL A 391 20.16 9.39 8.03
N ASP A 392 20.30 9.46 9.35
CA ASP A 392 21.08 8.51 10.14
C ASP A 392 20.59 7.07 9.94
N ALA A 393 19.28 6.84 10.10
CA ALA A 393 18.74 5.50 9.95
C ALA A 393 18.76 4.98 8.51
N TYR A 394 18.69 5.86 7.52
CA TYR A 394 18.79 5.46 6.11
C TYR A 394 20.17 4.91 5.75
N PHE A 395 21.22 5.49 6.37
CA PHE A 395 22.61 5.10 6.14
C PHE A 395 23.20 4.20 7.22
N GLU A 396 22.38 3.65 8.12
CA GLU A 396 22.84 2.84 9.26
C GLU A 396 23.94 3.56 10.06
N ASP A 397 23.73 4.85 10.32
CA ASP A 397 24.61 5.76 11.07
C ASP A 397 25.97 6.04 10.38
N ALA A 398 26.16 5.58 9.14
CA ALA A 398 27.38 5.75 8.34
C ALA A 398 27.13 6.63 7.11
N VAL A 399 26.80 7.91 7.32
CA VAL A 399 26.43 8.84 6.23
C VAL A 399 27.66 9.19 5.37
N PRO A 400 27.65 8.90 4.04
CA PRO A 400 28.77 9.22 3.16
C PRO A 400 28.96 10.73 2.97
N GLU A 401 30.20 11.22 2.87
CA GLU A 401 30.46 12.65 2.58
C GLU A 401 29.80 13.11 1.27
N GLN A 402 29.84 12.24 0.25
CA GLN A 402 29.23 12.51 -1.06
C GLN A 402 27.71 12.75 -0.97
N PHE A 403 27.02 12.15 0.00
CA PHE A 403 25.58 12.38 0.20
C PHE A 403 25.29 13.86 0.48
N TRP A 404 26.12 14.53 1.29
CA TRP A 404 25.91 15.93 1.64
C TRP A 404 26.09 16.87 0.45
N GLN A 405 27.06 16.59 -0.42
CA GLN A 405 27.26 17.34 -1.67
C GLN A 405 26.07 17.18 -2.62
N LEU A 406 25.59 15.95 -2.80
CA LEU A 406 24.42 15.66 -3.64
C LEU A 406 23.13 16.22 -3.06
N LEU A 407 22.94 16.13 -1.75
CA LEU A 407 21.78 16.71 -1.07
C LEU A 407 21.73 18.23 -1.26
N ALA A 408 22.86 18.92 -1.12
CA ALA A 408 22.95 20.35 -1.38
C ALA A 408 22.59 20.70 -2.84
N LEU A 409 23.07 19.91 -3.81
CA LEU A 409 22.72 20.07 -5.23
C LEU A 409 21.21 19.89 -5.43
N TYR A 410 20.63 18.80 -4.94
CA TYR A 410 19.21 18.51 -5.11
C TYR A 410 18.32 19.56 -4.43
N ILE A 411 18.69 20.01 -3.22
CA ILE A 411 17.99 21.08 -2.51
C ILE A 411 18.10 22.40 -3.28
N ALA A 412 19.26 22.76 -3.83
CA ALA A 412 19.42 23.99 -4.59
C ALA A 412 18.49 24.01 -5.82
N VAL A 413 18.47 22.91 -6.57
CA VAL A 413 17.57 22.73 -7.73
C VAL A 413 16.10 22.82 -7.31
N ASN A 414 15.73 22.15 -6.21
CA ASN A 414 14.35 22.15 -5.73
C ASN A 414 13.91 23.54 -5.25
N THR A 415 14.79 24.23 -4.51
CA THR A 415 14.57 25.59 -3.99
C THR A 415 14.26 26.57 -5.12
N LEU A 416 15.05 26.59 -6.19
CA LEU A 416 14.78 27.45 -7.36
C LEU A 416 13.43 27.12 -8.01
N SER A 417 13.14 25.83 -8.20
CA SER A 417 11.88 25.42 -8.83
C SER A 417 10.63 25.66 -7.98
N SER A 418 10.79 25.84 -6.66
CA SER A 418 9.65 26.14 -5.77
C SER A 418 9.01 27.49 -6.10
N PHE A 419 9.79 28.46 -6.60
CA PHE A 419 9.30 29.80 -6.95
C PHE A 419 8.42 29.82 -8.20
N THR A 420 8.72 28.99 -9.19
CA THR A 420 7.84 28.87 -10.38
C THR A 420 6.53 28.19 -10.02
N TRP A 421 6.59 27.23 -9.10
CA TRP A 421 5.42 26.52 -8.60
C TRP A 421 4.54 27.41 -7.71
N ALA A 422 5.14 28.20 -6.81
CA ALA A 422 4.44 29.10 -5.88
C ALA A 422 3.58 30.17 -6.57
N LEU A 423 3.88 30.52 -7.84
CA LEU A 423 3.05 31.44 -8.63
C LEU A 423 1.62 30.95 -8.85
N SER A 424 1.40 29.63 -8.79
CA SER A 424 0.07 29.02 -8.89
C SER A 424 -0.72 29.04 -7.58
N PHE A 425 -0.13 29.57 -6.50
CA PHE A 425 -0.68 29.52 -5.14
C PHE A 425 -0.80 30.91 -4.49
N SER A 426 -1.20 30.95 -3.23
CA SER A 426 -1.50 32.20 -2.53
C SER A 426 -0.23 33.02 -2.25
N GLN A 427 -0.40 34.32 -1.97
CA GLN A 427 0.70 35.18 -1.51
C GLN A 427 1.37 34.65 -0.24
N THR A 428 0.63 33.94 0.61
CA THR A 428 1.15 33.28 1.81
C THR A 428 2.11 32.14 1.46
N ASP A 429 1.79 31.35 0.43
CA ASP A 429 2.66 30.26 -0.04
C ASP A 429 3.96 30.80 -0.63
N ILE A 430 3.88 31.90 -1.41
CA ILE A 430 5.06 32.59 -1.94
C ILE A 430 5.98 33.06 -0.80
N LYS A 431 5.40 33.69 0.23
CA LYS A 431 6.17 34.13 1.40
C LYS A 431 6.85 32.96 2.12
N ARG A 432 6.13 31.84 2.32
CA ARG A 432 6.68 30.61 2.92
C ARG A 432 7.86 30.08 2.10
N MET A 433 7.78 30.09 0.77
CA MET A 433 8.90 29.64 -0.09
C MET A 433 10.12 30.55 0.00
N ILE A 434 9.93 31.88 0.09
CA ILE A 434 11.03 32.83 0.31
C ILE A 434 11.72 32.55 1.65
N GLU A 435 10.95 32.41 2.74
CA GLU A 435 11.50 32.12 4.07
C GLU A 435 12.24 30.79 4.11
N LEU A 436 11.75 29.77 3.41
CA LEU A 436 12.42 28.47 3.31
C LEU A 436 13.72 28.58 2.51
N ALA A 437 13.75 29.36 1.42
CA ALA A 437 14.96 29.60 0.64
C ALA A 437 16.03 30.37 1.44
N ASP A 438 15.62 31.35 2.26
CA ASP A 438 16.51 32.03 3.20
C ASP A 438 17.09 31.04 4.22
N GLN A 439 16.26 30.18 4.82
CA GLN A 439 16.73 29.14 5.75
C GLN A 439 17.70 28.17 5.10
N VAL A 440 17.45 27.74 3.86
CA VAL A 440 18.38 26.88 3.11
C VAL A 440 19.73 27.57 2.95
N LEU A 441 19.75 28.84 2.52
CA LEU A 441 21.03 29.55 2.40
C LEU A 441 21.75 29.68 3.74
N ASP A 442 21.03 29.96 4.83
CA ASP A 442 21.64 30.04 6.17
C ASP A 442 22.20 28.68 6.61
N TRP A 443 21.46 27.60 6.40
CA TRP A 443 21.90 26.24 6.71
C TRP A 443 23.12 25.81 5.90
N TYR A 444 23.27 26.27 4.66
CA TYR A 444 24.42 25.94 3.81
C TYR A 444 25.47 27.07 3.75
N GLN A 445 25.34 28.10 4.60
CA GLN A 445 26.22 29.27 4.64
C GLN A 445 26.43 29.87 3.24
N GLY A 446 25.34 30.21 2.56
CA GLY A 446 25.37 30.69 1.18
C GLY A 446 25.92 29.64 0.21
N MET A 447 25.60 28.36 0.42
CA MET A 447 26.08 27.22 -0.38
C MET A 447 27.61 27.02 -0.36
N THR A 448 28.32 27.53 0.66
CA THR A 448 29.78 27.37 0.80
C THR A 448 30.19 26.14 1.61
N ARG A 449 29.27 25.59 2.42
CA ARG A 449 29.45 24.28 3.08
C ARG A 449 28.42 23.28 2.55
N THR A 450 28.73 21.99 2.66
CA THR A 450 27.87 20.89 2.20
C THR A 450 27.09 20.23 3.33
N LEU A 451 27.63 20.25 4.55
CA LEU A 451 26.92 19.77 5.73
C LEU A 451 26.05 20.91 6.30
N PRO A 452 24.71 20.76 6.35
CA PRO A 452 23.83 21.82 6.83
C PRO A 452 23.84 21.94 8.35
N SER A 453 23.70 23.15 8.92
CA SER A 453 23.74 23.33 10.39
C SER A 453 22.58 22.73 11.17
N TRP A 454 21.50 22.33 10.54
CA TRP A 454 20.42 21.62 11.24
C TRP A 454 20.83 20.19 11.57
N TYR A 455 21.79 19.61 10.85
CA TYR A 455 22.30 18.28 11.11
C TYR A 455 23.39 18.36 12.19
N PRO A 456 23.30 17.55 13.28
CA PRO A 456 24.24 17.61 14.38
C PRO A 456 25.63 17.14 13.95
N GLU A 457 26.68 17.69 14.55
CA GLU A 457 28.03 17.15 14.37
C GLU A 457 28.12 15.69 14.89
N PRO A 458 28.98 14.85 14.29
CA PRO A 458 29.16 13.47 14.73
C PRO A 458 29.41 13.37 16.24
N GLY A 459 28.62 12.56 16.94
CA GLY A 459 28.70 12.38 18.40
C GLY A 459 27.74 13.23 19.24
N ASN A 460 26.98 14.16 18.64
CA ASN A 460 25.97 14.99 19.32
C ASN A 460 24.52 14.63 18.93
N GLN A 461 24.28 13.40 18.46
CA GLN A 461 22.93 12.95 18.07
C GLN A 461 22.02 12.80 19.31
N PRO A 462 20.74 13.23 19.25
CA PRO A 462 19.80 13.07 20.35
C PRO A 462 19.49 11.58 20.57
N GLY A 463 19.98 11.00 21.67
CA GLY A 463 19.79 9.58 21.99
C GLY A 463 21.04 8.71 21.81
N GLY A 464 22.21 9.32 21.57
CA GLY A 464 23.49 8.66 21.84
C GLY A 464 23.67 8.45 23.34
N ASP A 465 23.09 7.37 23.87
CA ASP A 465 23.55 6.82 25.13
C ASP A 465 24.95 6.20 24.93
N ILE A 466 25.76 6.37 25.97
CA ILE A 466 27.13 5.90 26.20
C ILE A 466 27.30 4.41 25.88
#